data_AF-A0A1V3WBG0-F1
#
_entry.id   AF-A0A1V3WBG0-F1
#
_cell.length_a   1.000
_cell.length_b   1.000
_cell.length_c   1.000
_cell.angle_alpha   90.00
_cell.angle_beta   90.00
_cell.angle_gamma   90.00
#
_symmetry.space_group_name_H-M   'P 1'
#
loop_
_entity.id
_entity.type
_entity.pdbx_description
1 polymer ?
#
loop_
_entity_poly.entity_id
_entity_poly.type
_entity_poly.pdbx_seq_one_letter_code
_entity_poly.pdbx_strand_id
1 'polypeptide(L)' 'MATTEMMVMLARLVARTTLRLPAQRIRAANFAALSPKPGLIVEFAGSVPAQ' A
#
# COMPACT_ATOMS: atom_id res chain seq x y z
N MET A 1 -17.69 -6.64 2.25
CA MET A 1 -17.77 -5.18 1.93
C MET A 1 -16.38 -4.77 1.45
N ALA A 2 -16.11 -4.77 0.15
CA ALA A 2 -14.73 -4.67 -0.34
C ALA A 2 -14.03 -3.34 0.02
N THR A 3 -14.74 -2.21 -0.10
CA THR A 3 -14.15 -0.88 0.18
C THR A 3 -13.87 -0.68 1.68
N THR A 4 -14.78 -1.14 2.54
CA THR A 4 -14.61 -1.00 4.00
C THR A 4 -13.42 -1.81 4.50
N GLU A 5 -13.28 -3.05 4.04
CA GLU A 5 -12.16 -3.92 4.38
C GLU A 5 -10.83 -3.29 3.92
N MET A 6 -10.78 -2.79 2.69
CA MET A 6 -9.62 -2.09 2.16
C MET A 6 -9.28 -0.83 2.96
N MET A 7 -10.27 -0.02 3.35
CA MET A 7 -10.05 1.19 4.13
C MET A 7 -9.52 0.87 5.54
N VAL A 8 -10.06 -0.15 6.20
CA VAL A 8 -9.56 -0.59 7.51
C VAL A 8 -8.13 -1.10 7.41
N MET A 9 -7.81 -1.90 6.39
CA MET A 9 -6.44 -2.37 6.16
C MET A 9 -5.49 -1.20 5.90
N LEU A 10 -5.88 -0.25 5.03
CA LEU A 10 -5.07 0.92 4.73
C LEU A 10 -4.85 1.79 5.97
N ALA A 11 -5.91 2.08 6.73
CA ALA A 11 -5.83 2.87 7.96
C ALA A 11 -4.87 2.23 8.97
N ARG A 12 -4.96 0.91 9.18
CA ARG A 12 -4.06 0.18 10.07
C ARG A 12 -2.61 0.21 9.59
N LEU A 13 -2.39 0.09 8.28
CA LEU A 13 -1.07 0.16 7.69
C LEU A 13 -0.42 1.53 7.93
N VAL A 14 -1.10 2.62 7.56
CA VAL A 14 -0.54 3.98 7.66
C VAL A 14 -0.45 4.49 9.09
N ALA A 15 -1.31 4.01 10.00
CA ALA A 15 -1.23 4.37 11.42
C ALA A 15 -0.04 3.71 12.14
N ARG A 16 0.41 2.54 11.67
CA ARG A 16 1.44 1.74 12.36
C ARG A 16 2.80 1.73 11.69
N THR A 17 2.90 2.20 10.45
CA THR A 17 4.13 2.15 9.67
C THR A 17 4.47 3.51 9.09
N THR A 18 5.76 3.83 9.08
CA THR A 18 6.27 4.96 8.32
C THR A 18 6.83 4.42 7.01
N LEU A 19 6.14 4.73 5.91
CA LEU A 19 6.52 4.30 4.56
C LEU A 19 6.94 5.52 3.74
N ARG A 20 8.00 5.38 2.94
CA ARG A 20 8.37 6.35 1.91
C ARG A 20 8.10 5.73 0.54
N LEU A 21 7.53 6.53 -0.35
CA LEU A 21 7.24 6.11 -1.72
C LEU A 21 8.31 6.72 -2.64
N PRO A 22 9.37 5.97 -2.99
CA PRO A 22 10.39 6.47 -3.91
C PRO A 22 9.76 6.73 -5.28
N ALA A 23 10.42 7.57 -6.07
CA ALA A 23 10.02 7.85 -7.43
C ALA A 23 9.92 6.54 -8.23
N GLN A 24 8.70 6.19 -8.64
CA GLN A 24 8.43 4.98 -9.39
C GLN A 24 7.29 5.22 -10.38
N ARG A 25 7.29 4.44 -11.46
CA ARG A 25 6.24 4.50 -12.45
C ARG A 25 5.05 3.64 -12.00
N ILE A 26 3.97 4.27 -11.58
CA ILE A 26 2.73 3.58 -11.22
C ILE A 26 1.88 3.43 -12.49
N ARG A 27 1.82 2.21 -13.03
CA ARG A 27 0.93 1.86 -14.14
C ARG A 27 0.31 0.50 -13.91
N ALA A 28 -0.96 0.38 -14.24
CA ALA A 28 -1.60 -0.93 -14.32
C ALA A 28 -0.85 -1.79 -15.34
N ALA A 29 -0.57 -3.04 -14.99
CA ALA A 29 0.03 -3.98 -15.94
C ALA A 29 -0.96 -4.38 -17.05
N ASN A 30 -2.26 -4.26 -16.76
CA ASN A 30 -3.37 -4.55 -17.64
C ASN A 30 -4.56 -3.67 -17.21
N PHE A 31 -5.24 -3.05 -18.18
CA PHE A 31 -6.46 -2.28 -17.96
C PHE A 31 -7.56 -3.06 -17.23
N ALA A 32 -7.75 -4.34 -17.56
CA ALA A 32 -8.77 -5.20 -16.93
C ALA A 32 -8.43 -5.58 -15.48
N ALA A 33 -7.16 -5.55 -15.09
CA ALA A 33 -6.74 -5.91 -13.73
C ALA A 33 -6.70 -4.70 -12.78
N LEU A 34 -6.61 -3.47 -13.32
CA LEU A 34 -6.43 -2.20 -12.57
C LEU A 34 -5.40 -2.27 -11.43
N SER A 35 -4.42 -3.16 -11.57
CA SER A 35 -3.45 -3.48 -10.52
C SER A 35 -2.03 -3.26 -11.06
N PRO A 36 -1.21 -2.43 -10.39
CA PRO A 36 0.20 -2.31 -10.73
C PRO A 36 0.92 -3.62 -10.41
N LYS A 37 1.77 -4.11 -11.32
CA LYS A 37 2.65 -5.25 -11.07
C LYS A 37 4.12 -4.79 -11.05
N PRO A 38 4.93 -5.24 -10.08
CA PRO A 38 4.63 -6.24 -9.03
C PRO A 38 3.85 -5.69 -7.81
N GLY A 39 3.48 -4.41 -7.82
CA GLY A 39 2.82 -3.71 -6.72
C GLY A 39 3.34 -2.27 -6.62
N LEU A 40 3.17 -1.64 -5.46
CA LEU A 40 3.87 -0.40 -5.11
C LEU A 40 5.16 -0.74 -4.36
N ILE A 41 6.28 -0.19 -4.80
CA ILE A 41 7.55 -0.30 -4.11
C ILE A 41 7.57 0.75 -2.99
N VAL A 42 7.73 0.33 -1.75
CA VAL A 42 7.81 1.25 -0.61
C VAL A 42 9.10 0.99 0.18
N GLU A 43 9.70 2.06 0.66
CA GLU A 43 10.78 1.99 1.64
C GLU A 43 10.17 2.02 3.04
N PHE A 44 10.61 1.08 3.88
CA PHE A 44 10.16 0.98 5.26
C PHE A 44 11.09 1.78 6.17
N ALA A 45 10.58 2.84 6.79
CA ALA A 45 11.35 3.67 7.71
C ALA A 45 11.18 3.23 9.19
N GLY A 46 10.10 2.50 9.50
CA GLY A 46 9.86 1.99 10.85
C GLY A 46 8.41 1.55 11.07
N SER A 47 8.18 0.85 12.18
CA SER A 47 6.84 0.50 12.65
C SER A 47 6.72 0.62 14.16
N VAL A 48 5.49 0.85 14.61
CA VAL A 48 5.12 0.69 16.02
C VAL A 48 4.81 -0.80 16.26
N PRO A 49 5.37 -1.44 17.30
CA PRO A 49 5.10 -2.83 17.64
C PRO A 49 3.60 -3.12 17.77
N ALA A 50 3.21 -4.37 17.50
CA ALA A 50 1.84 -4.80 17.77
C ALA A 50 1.72 -5.00 19.28
N GLN A 51 0.78 -4.29 19.90
CA GLN A 51 0.39 -4.54 21.29
C GLN A 51 -0.55 -5.73 21.37
#